data_AF-A0A349KHS7-F1
#
_entry.id   AF-A0A349KHS7-F1
#
_cell.length_a   1.000
_cell.length_b   1.000
_cell.length_c   1.000
_cell.angle_alpha   90.00
_cell.angle_beta   90.00
_cell.angle_gamma   90.00
#
_symmetry.space_group_name_H-M   'P 1'
#
loop_
_entity.id
_entity.type
_entity.pdbx_description
1 polymer ?
#
loop_
_entity_poly.entity_id
_entity_poly.type
_entity_poly.pdbx_seq_one_letter_code
_entity_poly.pdbx_strand_id
1 'polypeptide(L)'
;MIQSGDPDALAISQEYQGLVMPDAFMSDTQITNVIHYLAMKSAAASPDSENVPQSTQSASAETAPDPEPFSQEQILAGQRLFQGEQRLENGGAACNACHDVRNDAVIGGGILAAELTTVFSRMGKEGVIAILRHSPFPVMQAAYKDKGLTKEEVQALVTFLEYADSEEYNQLPRGYGVGLFLSGTIGAGIMFLLFGVIWRGRKIGSVNQKIYDRQVKSQTDGDR
;
A
#
# COMPACT_ATOMS: atom_id res chain seq x y z
N MET A 1 30.74 10.30 -1.07
CA MET A 1 30.14 11.60 -0.70
C MET A 1 29.67 11.57 0.76
N ILE A 2 28.50 11.00 1.07
CA ILE A 2 27.97 10.97 2.45
C ILE A 2 28.84 10.11 3.38
N GLN A 3 29.17 8.89 2.98
CA GLN A 3 30.02 7.98 3.78
C GLN A 3 31.47 8.50 3.95
N SER A 4 31.93 9.34 3.02
CA SER A 4 33.25 9.96 3.07
C SER A 4 33.27 11.26 3.90
N GLY A 5 32.14 11.65 4.50
CA GLY A 5 32.05 12.82 5.38
C GLY A 5 32.02 14.16 4.65
N ASP A 6 31.55 14.19 3.39
CA ASP A 6 31.38 15.44 2.64
C ASP A 6 30.33 16.33 3.33
N PRO A 7 30.68 17.55 3.76
CA PRO A 7 29.79 18.41 4.55
C PRO A 7 28.55 18.86 3.76
N ASP A 8 28.68 19.09 2.45
CA ASP A 8 27.57 19.54 1.61
C ASP A 8 26.60 18.37 1.37
N ALA A 9 27.14 17.17 1.12
CA ALA A 9 26.32 15.97 0.97
C ALA A 9 25.54 15.62 2.25
N LEU A 10 26.15 15.83 3.42
CA LEU A 10 25.49 15.64 4.72
C LEU A 10 24.40 16.69 4.96
N ALA A 11 24.66 17.96 4.63
CA ALA A 11 23.68 19.03 4.77
C ALA A 11 22.43 18.78 3.91
N ILE A 12 22.63 18.42 2.63
CA ILE A 12 21.53 18.06 1.72
C ILE A 12 20.78 16.83 2.24
N SER A 13 21.50 15.79 2.69
CA SER A 13 20.84 14.61 3.26
C SER A 13 19.94 14.98 4.44
N GLN A 14 20.34 15.92 5.29
CA GLN A 14 19.56 16.34 6.44
C GLN A 14 18.34 17.18 6.05
N GLU A 15 18.47 18.04 5.04
CA GLU A 15 17.36 18.82 4.46
C GLU A 15 16.25 17.92 3.94
N TYR A 16 16.62 16.81 3.27
CA TYR A 16 15.67 15.84 2.71
C TYR A 16 15.42 14.63 3.65
N GLN A 17 15.39 14.86 4.97
CA GLN A 17 15.00 13.87 5.99
C GLN A 17 15.79 12.54 5.95
N GLY A 18 17.06 12.58 5.54
CA GLY A 18 17.91 11.41 5.42
C GLY A 18 17.64 10.55 4.18
N LEU A 19 16.86 11.05 3.20
CA LEU A 19 16.62 10.36 1.94
C LEU A 19 17.90 10.31 1.11
N VAL A 20 18.60 9.18 1.15
CA VAL A 20 19.82 8.95 0.36
C VAL A 20 19.46 8.29 -0.96
N MET A 21 19.87 8.92 -2.08
CA MET A 21 19.77 8.30 -3.40
C MET A 21 20.61 7.02 -3.42
N PRO A 22 20.06 5.87 -3.85
CA PRO A 22 20.83 4.64 -3.99
C PRO A 22 22.04 4.84 -4.90
N ASP A 23 23.16 4.19 -4.57
CA ASP A 23 24.34 4.24 -5.41
C ASP A 23 24.02 3.68 -6.81
N ALA A 24 24.32 4.48 -7.83
CA ALA A 24 24.17 4.05 -9.21
C ALA A 24 25.27 3.02 -9.54
N PHE A 25 24.90 1.90 -10.17
CA PHE A 25 25.86 0.91 -10.69
C PHE A 25 26.57 1.43 -11.95
N MET A 26 27.42 2.45 -11.80
CA MET A 26 28.16 3.07 -12.89
C MET A 26 29.66 3.10 -12.55
N SER A 27 30.53 2.89 -13.53
CA SER A 27 31.97 3.09 -13.36
C SER A 27 32.30 4.58 -13.28
N ASP A 28 33.42 4.93 -12.65
CA ASP A 28 33.91 6.32 -12.55
C ASP A 28 33.98 7.00 -13.92
N THR A 29 34.41 6.27 -14.95
CA THR A 29 34.46 6.79 -16.32
C THR A 29 33.07 7.17 -16.87
N GLN A 30 32.05 6.38 -16.56
CA GLN A 30 30.67 6.68 -16.96
C GLN A 30 30.12 7.88 -16.18
N ILE A 31 30.44 7.99 -14.90
CA ILE A 31 30.07 9.15 -14.08
C ILE A 31 30.68 10.43 -14.67
N THR A 32 31.99 10.41 -14.98
CA THR A 32 32.67 11.55 -15.61
C THR A 32 32.05 11.92 -16.96
N ASN A 33 31.69 10.93 -17.79
CA ASN A 33 31.03 11.16 -19.08
C ASN A 33 29.65 11.82 -18.92
N VAL A 34 28.86 11.38 -17.92
CA VAL A 34 27.56 12.01 -17.60
C VAL A 34 27.75 13.44 -17.13
N ILE A 35 28.71 13.71 -16.25
CA ILE A 35 29.03 15.07 -15.77
C ILE A 35 29.45 15.96 -16.95
N HIS A 36 30.30 15.47 -17.85
CA HIS A 36 30.69 16.20 -19.06
C HIS A 36 29.52 16.47 -19.99
N TYR A 37 28.63 15.49 -20.20
CA TYR A 37 27.43 15.68 -21.01
C TYR A 37 26.50 16.74 -20.41
N LEU A 38 26.27 16.71 -19.10
CA LEU A 38 25.48 17.71 -18.40
C LEU A 38 26.11 19.09 -18.51
N ALA A 39 27.43 19.21 -18.30
CA ALA A 39 28.17 20.47 -18.42
C ALA A 39 28.15 21.03 -19.86
N MET A 40 28.29 20.17 -20.87
CA MET A 40 28.22 20.57 -22.27
C MET A 40 26.80 21.05 -22.63
N LYS A 41 25.77 20.35 -22.16
CA LYS A 41 24.37 20.70 -22.44
C LYS A 41 23.91 21.94 -21.66
N SER A 42 24.42 22.15 -20.45
CA SER A 42 24.17 23.36 -19.68
C SER A 42 24.98 24.56 -20.20
N ALA A 43 26.20 24.37 -20.71
CA ALA A 43 26.97 25.43 -21.36
C ALA A 43 26.40 25.82 -22.74
N ALA A 44 25.83 24.87 -23.47
CA ALA A 44 25.08 25.14 -24.71
C ALA A 44 23.77 25.92 -24.45
N ALA A 45 23.30 25.98 -23.20
CA ALA A 45 22.23 26.87 -22.76
C ALA A 45 22.83 28.20 -22.27
N SER A 46 23.28 29.03 -23.21
CA SER A 46 23.57 30.46 -22.96
C SER A 46 22.29 31.30 -23.08
N PRO A 47 22.19 32.48 -22.41
CA PRO A 47 20.91 33.07 -21.96
C PRO A 47 20.09 33.80 -23.03
N ASP A 48 20.48 33.81 -24.30
CA ASP A 48 19.84 34.60 -25.37
C ASP A 48 19.22 33.74 -26.50
N SER A 49 18.61 32.61 -26.16
CA SER A 49 17.83 31.83 -27.14
C SER A 49 16.44 31.51 -26.59
N GLU A 50 15.51 32.45 -26.79
CA GLU A 50 14.07 32.21 -26.88
C GLU A 50 13.79 31.16 -27.98
N ASN A 51 14.06 29.87 -27.74
CA ASN A 51 13.27 28.72 -28.23
C ASN A 51 13.87 27.36 -27.80
N VAL A 52 14.17 27.20 -26.51
CA VAL A 52 14.25 25.87 -25.88
C VAL A 52 13.19 25.89 -24.78
N PRO A 53 12.34 24.87 -24.60
CA PRO A 53 11.39 24.80 -23.49
C PRO A 53 12.19 24.62 -22.20
N GLN A 54 12.70 25.74 -21.71
CA GLN A 54 13.19 25.94 -20.38
C GLN A 54 11.97 25.82 -19.48
N SER A 55 12.00 24.80 -18.62
CA SER A 55 11.24 24.79 -17.38
C SER A 55 11.63 26.05 -16.60
N THR A 56 10.90 27.13 -16.86
CA THR A 56 10.94 28.39 -16.15
C THR A 56 10.30 28.16 -14.79
N GLN A 57 11.11 27.78 -13.80
CA GLN A 57 10.88 28.30 -12.46
C GLN A 57 11.30 29.78 -12.48
N SER A 58 10.31 30.64 -12.68
CA SER A 58 10.36 32.01 -12.20
C SER A 58 9.20 32.14 -11.23
N ALA A 59 9.54 32.39 -9.97
CA ALA A 59 8.59 32.73 -8.93
C ALA A 59 7.81 33.97 -9.37
N SER A 60 6.61 33.74 -9.91
CA SER A 60 5.51 34.66 -9.72
C SER A 60 4.82 34.18 -8.46
N ALA A 61 4.83 35.01 -7.42
CA ALA A 61 3.86 34.93 -6.33
C ALA A 61 2.49 35.24 -6.91
N GLU A 62 1.97 34.30 -7.69
CA GLU A 62 0.55 34.21 -8.00
C GLU A 62 -0.03 33.55 -6.77
N THR A 63 -0.80 34.33 -6.01
CA THR A 63 -1.62 33.87 -4.90
C THR A 63 -2.16 32.50 -5.25
N ALA A 64 -1.59 31.47 -4.62
CA ALA A 64 -2.15 30.13 -4.67
C ALA A 64 -3.62 30.30 -4.29
N PRO A 65 -4.57 29.94 -5.16
CA PRO A 65 -5.91 29.68 -4.68
C PRO A 65 -5.74 28.68 -3.54
N ASP A 66 -6.44 28.93 -2.42
CA ASP A 66 -6.57 27.96 -1.34
C ASP A 66 -6.67 26.55 -1.94
N PRO A 67 -6.01 25.53 -1.35
CA PRO A 67 -6.11 24.18 -1.86
C PRO A 67 -7.59 23.83 -1.96
N GLU A 68 -8.11 23.76 -3.18
CA GLU A 68 -9.41 23.17 -3.46
C GLU A 68 -9.40 21.83 -2.71
N PRO A 69 -10.29 21.62 -1.73
CA PRO A 69 -10.26 20.42 -0.93
C PRO A 69 -10.34 19.25 -1.89
N PHE A 70 -9.40 18.30 -1.76
CA PHE A 70 -9.35 17.11 -2.60
C PHE A 70 -10.76 16.61 -2.86
N SER A 71 -11.19 16.63 -4.12
CA SER A 71 -12.54 16.15 -4.41
C SER A 71 -12.63 14.71 -3.91
N GLN A 72 -13.62 14.43 -3.06
CA GLN A 72 -13.79 13.11 -2.47
C GLN A 72 -13.86 12.01 -3.56
N GLU A 73 -14.36 12.37 -4.73
CA GLU A 73 -14.35 11.56 -5.94
C GLU A 73 -12.93 11.14 -6.38
N GLN A 74 -11.96 12.07 -6.40
CA GLN A 74 -10.57 11.76 -6.77
C GLN A 74 -9.89 10.84 -5.75
N ILE A 75 -10.14 11.05 -4.45
CA ILE A 75 -9.64 10.16 -3.40
C ILE A 75 -10.17 8.74 -3.63
N LEU A 76 -11.48 8.59 -3.84
CA LEU A 76 -12.12 7.30 -4.09
C LEU A 76 -11.66 6.68 -5.42
N ALA A 77 -11.43 7.48 -6.46
CA ALA A 77 -10.86 6.99 -7.72
C ALA A 77 -9.45 6.43 -7.51
N GLY A 78 -8.57 7.18 -6.83
CA GLY A 78 -7.22 6.74 -6.49
C GLY A 78 -7.22 5.48 -5.64
N GLN A 79 -8.11 5.40 -4.65
CA GLN A 79 -8.29 4.23 -3.82
C GLN A 79 -8.70 2.99 -4.63
N ARG A 80 -9.66 3.13 -5.57
CA ARG A 80 -10.10 2.01 -6.42
C ARG A 80 -9.00 1.51 -7.35
N LEU A 81 -8.20 2.44 -7.89
CA LEU A 81 -7.03 2.09 -8.71
C LEU A 81 -5.96 1.39 -7.87
N PHE A 82 -5.67 1.91 -6.67
CA PHE A 82 -4.68 1.34 -5.75
C PHE A 82 -5.02 -0.12 -5.39
N GLN A 83 -6.31 -0.39 -5.13
CA GLN A 83 -6.80 -1.71 -4.73
C GLN A 83 -7.02 -2.68 -5.90
N GLY A 84 -7.01 -2.18 -7.14
CA GLY A 84 -7.36 -2.97 -8.31
C GLY A 84 -8.87 -3.23 -8.47
N GLU A 85 -9.74 -2.53 -7.73
CA GLU A 85 -11.19 -2.52 -7.99
C GLU A 85 -11.48 -1.90 -9.36
N GLN A 86 -10.75 -0.83 -9.68
CA GLN A 86 -10.68 -0.28 -11.02
C GLN A 86 -9.37 -0.71 -11.67
N ARG A 87 -9.47 -1.29 -12.87
CA ARG A 87 -8.28 -1.64 -13.66
C ARG A 87 -7.63 -0.38 -14.22
N LEU A 88 -6.30 -0.39 -14.21
CA LEU A 88 -5.50 0.58 -14.96
C LEU A 88 -5.74 0.42 -16.47
N GLU A 89 -5.80 1.54 -17.18
CA GLU A 89 -6.11 1.62 -18.61
C GLU A 89 -5.14 0.78 -19.44
N ASN A 90 -3.84 0.90 -19.14
CA ASN A 90 -2.79 0.15 -19.82
C ASN A 90 -2.57 -1.26 -19.24
N GLY A 91 -3.42 -1.73 -18.31
CA GLY A 91 -3.38 -3.10 -17.78
C GLY A 91 -2.18 -3.40 -16.88
N GLY A 92 -1.64 -2.38 -16.21
CA GLY A 92 -0.65 -2.50 -15.14
C GLY A 92 -1.19 -3.29 -13.93
N ALA A 93 -0.28 -3.75 -13.07
CA ALA A 93 -0.69 -4.38 -11.81
C ALA A 93 -1.33 -3.34 -10.87
N ALA A 94 -2.22 -3.78 -9.99
CA ALA A 94 -2.71 -2.95 -8.90
C ALA A 94 -1.61 -2.71 -7.87
N CYS A 95 -1.59 -1.53 -7.25
CA CYS A 95 -0.54 -1.14 -6.31
C CYS A 95 -0.53 -2.03 -5.06
N ASN A 96 -1.72 -2.39 -4.57
CA ASN A 96 -1.92 -3.25 -3.41
C ASN A 96 -1.42 -4.69 -3.59
N ALA A 97 -1.09 -5.11 -4.82
CA ALA A 97 -0.49 -6.42 -5.06
C ALA A 97 0.89 -6.55 -4.41
N CYS A 98 1.61 -5.44 -4.26
CA CYS A 98 2.96 -5.39 -3.68
C CYS A 98 3.06 -4.49 -2.45
N HIS A 99 2.31 -3.39 -2.44
CA HIS A 99 2.35 -2.38 -1.40
C HIS A 99 1.14 -2.49 -0.47
N ASP A 100 1.28 -1.93 0.72
CA ASP A 100 0.18 -1.73 1.65
C ASP A 100 0.01 -0.23 1.95
N VAL A 101 -1.21 0.15 2.31
CA VAL A 101 -1.54 1.45 2.89
C VAL A 101 -2.43 1.15 4.08
N ARG A 102 -2.03 1.57 5.28
CA ARG A 102 -2.75 1.34 6.54
C ARG A 102 -4.12 2.00 6.50
N ASN A 103 -5.12 1.22 6.10
CA ASN A 103 -6.50 1.66 6.00
C ASN A 103 -7.46 0.50 6.28
N ASP A 104 -8.62 0.82 6.83
CA ASP A 104 -9.74 -0.11 6.91
C ASP A 104 -10.52 -0.24 5.60
N ALA A 105 -10.42 0.76 4.72
CA ALA A 105 -11.07 0.74 3.42
C ALA A 105 -10.20 0.08 2.31
N VAL A 106 -8.99 -0.37 2.65
CA VAL A 106 -8.16 -1.24 1.81
C VAL A 106 -8.08 -2.61 2.48
N ILE A 107 -8.77 -3.62 1.93
CA ILE A 107 -8.75 -4.97 2.49
C ILE A 107 -7.42 -5.65 2.12
N GLY A 108 -6.39 -5.36 2.91
CA GLY A 108 -5.07 -5.96 2.77
C GLY A 108 -4.28 -5.46 1.56
N GLY A 109 -3.03 -5.11 1.81
CA GLY A 109 -2.02 -4.90 0.79
C GLY A 109 -0.92 -5.95 0.81
N GLY A 110 -0.01 -5.82 -0.14
CA GLY A 110 1.18 -6.65 -0.24
C GLY A 110 2.22 -6.24 0.81
N ILE A 111 2.92 -7.24 1.34
CA ILE A 111 4.07 -7.06 2.25
C ILE A 111 5.41 -7.19 1.53
N LEU A 112 5.39 -7.23 0.19
CA LEU A 112 6.57 -7.45 -0.65
C LEU A 112 7.35 -6.17 -0.93
N ALA A 113 6.72 -5.00 -0.75
CA ALA A 113 7.32 -3.70 -0.98
C ALA A 113 7.07 -2.76 0.21
N ALA A 114 7.64 -1.54 0.14
CA ALA A 114 7.48 -0.55 1.19
C ALA A 114 6.01 -0.18 1.40
N GLU A 115 5.60 -0.07 2.67
CA GLU A 115 4.30 0.46 3.08
C GLU A 115 4.23 1.96 2.69
N LEU A 116 3.11 2.41 2.12
CA LEU A 116 2.99 3.69 1.43
C LEU A 116 2.18 4.76 2.19
N THR A 117 1.60 4.47 3.36
CA THR A 117 0.81 5.44 4.15
C THR A 117 1.57 6.75 4.30
N THR A 118 2.85 6.69 4.67
CA THR A 118 3.66 7.90 4.92
C THR A 118 4.57 8.31 3.77
N VAL A 119 4.22 7.94 2.53
CA VAL A 119 5.11 8.18 1.38
C VAL A 119 5.23 9.68 1.06
N PHE A 120 4.19 10.47 1.27
CA PHE A 120 4.21 11.92 1.02
C PHE A 120 5.10 12.66 2.01
N SER A 121 4.99 12.37 3.30
CA SER A 121 5.89 12.92 4.32
C SER A 121 7.36 12.59 4.06
N ARG A 122 7.66 11.40 3.53
CA ARG A 122 9.03 10.94 3.24
C ARG A 122 9.64 11.50 1.95
N MET A 123 8.84 11.68 0.91
CA MET A 123 9.36 11.97 -0.45
C MET A 123 8.84 13.28 -1.05
N GLY A 124 7.81 13.88 -0.46
CA GLY A 124 7.06 14.96 -1.05
C GLY A 124 6.28 14.55 -2.30
N LYS A 125 5.38 15.44 -2.73
CA LYS A 125 4.52 15.23 -3.90
C LYS A 125 5.30 14.93 -5.19
N GLU A 126 6.34 15.71 -5.46
CA GLU A 126 7.14 15.56 -6.68
C GLU A 126 7.92 14.23 -6.70
N GLY A 127 8.43 13.79 -5.54
CA GLY A 127 9.10 12.50 -5.42
C GLY A 127 8.17 11.32 -5.71
N VAL A 128 6.93 11.38 -5.20
CA VAL A 128 5.90 10.37 -5.48
C VAL A 128 5.52 10.35 -6.95
N ILE A 129 5.27 11.51 -7.56
CA ILE A 129 4.95 11.62 -9.00
C ILE A 129 6.10 11.06 -9.85
N ALA A 130 7.35 11.36 -9.50
CA ALA A 130 8.52 10.88 -10.22
C ALA A 130 8.60 9.34 -10.21
N ILE A 131 8.40 8.69 -9.06
CA ILE A 131 8.39 7.23 -8.95
C ILE A 131 7.23 6.60 -9.74
N LEU A 132 6.03 7.18 -9.66
CA LEU A 132 4.86 6.65 -10.38
C LEU A 132 5.05 6.70 -11.89
N ARG A 133 5.69 7.76 -12.42
CA ARG A 133 5.98 7.88 -13.85
C ARG A 133 7.16 7.00 -14.26
N HIS A 134 8.26 7.07 -13.52
CA HIS A 134 9.53 6.42 -13.83
C HIS A 134 10.16 5.84 -12.56
N SER A 135 9.72 4.64 -12.19
CA SER A 135 10.19 3.98 -10.98
C SER A 135 11.65 3.52 -11.12
N PRO A 136 12.53 3.85 -10.16
CA PRO A 136 13.90 3.32 -10.13
C PRO A 136 13.97 1.88 -9.62
N PHE A 137 12.84 1.27 -9.23
CA PHE A 137 12.81 -0.06 -8.62
C PHE A 137 12.61 -1.17 -9.67
N PRO A 138 13.55 -2.13 -9.82
CA PRO A 138 13.49 -3.14 -10.89
C PRO A 138 12.19 -3.95 -10.94
N VAL A 139 11.63 -4.30 -9.78
CA VAL A 139 10.38 -5.06 -9.69
C VAL A 139 9.20 -4.25 -10.24
N MET A 140 9.12 -2.96 -9.89
CA MET A 140 8.07 -2.07 -10.38
C MET A 140 8.26 -1.75 -11.87
N GLN A 141 9.49 -1.54 -12.34
CA GLN A 141 9.78 -1.39 -13.77
C GLN A 141 9.33 -2.61 -14.57
N ALA A 142 9.60 -3.82 -14.07
CA ALA A 142 9.15 -5.04 -14.73
C ALA A 142 7.62 -5.16 -14.73
N ALA A 143 6.95 -4.81 -13.63
CA ALA A 143 5.49 -4.88 -13.50
C ALA A 143 4.76 -3.89 -14.43
N TYR A 144 5.33 -2.72 -14.68
CA TYR A 144 4.76 -1.66 -15.52
C TYR A 144 5.41 -1.54 -16.90
N LYS A 145 6.25 -2.50 -17.28
CA LYS A 145 6.87 -2.53 -18.61
C LYS A 145 5.79 -2.51 -19.69
N ASP A 146 5.83 -1.51 -20.56
CA ASP A 146 4.85 -1.25 -21.63
C ASP A 146 3.40 -1.03 -21.13
N LYS A 147 3.24 -0.77 -19.83
CA LYS A 147 1.95 -0.65 -19.12
C LYS A 147 1.94 0.57 -18.20
N GLY A 148 2.50 1.68 -18.67
CA GLY A 148 2.64 2.91 -17.88
C GLY A 148 1.30 3.48 -17.42
N LEU A 149 1.33 4.29 -16.37
CA LEU A 149 0.15 4.99 -15.87
C LEU A 149 -0.20 6.20 -16.75
N THR A 150 -1.49 6.49 -16.90
CA THR A 150 -1.94 7.74 -17.54
C THR A 150 -1.78 8.94 -16.60
N LYS A 151 -1.96 10.16 -17.11
CA LYS A 151 -1.81 11.37 -16.29
C LYS A 151 -2.90 11.44 -15.22
N GLU A 152 -4.10 11.04 -15.60
CA GLU A 152 -5.30 11.01 -14.78
C GLU A 152 -5.17 9.97 -13.67
N GLU A 153 -4.64 8.78 -13.99
CA GLU A 153 -4.35 7.73 -13.01
C GLU A 153 -3.29 8.17 -12.00
N VAL A 154 -2.20 8.79 -12.48
CA VAL A 154 -1.16 9.32 -11.59
C VAL A 154 -1.75 10.36 -10.65
N GLN A 155 -2.57 11.28 -11.16
CA GLN A 155 -3.20 12.31 -10.33
C GLN A 155 -4.12 11.68 -9.26
N ALA A 156 -4.97 10.73 -9.63
CA ALA A 156 -5.85 10.06 -8.69
C ALA A 156 -5.08 9.30 -7.60
N LEU A 157 -4.03 8.56 -7.99
CA LEU A 157 -3.16 7.83 -7.06
C LEU A 157 -2.41 8.79 -6.11
N VAL A 158 -1.90 9.90 -6.62
CA VAL A 158 -1.25 10.96 -5.83
C VAL A 158 -2.23 11.51 -4.81
N THR A 159 -3.43 11.90 -5.23
CA THR A 159 -4.47 12.41 -4.32
C THR A 159 -4.83 11.41 -3.21
N PHE A 160 -4.98 10.13 -3.55
CA PHE A 160 -5.26 9.11 -2.53
C PHE A 160 -4.09 8.91 -1.56
N LEU A 161 -2.85 8.83 -2.05
CA LEU A 161 -1.67 8.64 -1.22
C LEU A 161 -1.36 9.88 -0.36
N GLU A 162 -1.68 11.08 -0.84
CA GLU A 162 -1.59 12.34 -0.08
C GLU A 162 -2.63 12.34 1.05
N TYR A 163 -3.86 11.93 0.75
CA TYR A 163 -4.89 11.75 1.76
C TYR A 163 -4.50 10.67 2.77
N ALA A 164 -3.90 9.57 2.35
CA ALA A 164 -3.46 8.49 3.23
C ALA A 164 -2.37 8.91 4.24
N ASP A 165 -1.54 9.89 3.88
CA ASP A 165 -0.53 10.47 4.77
C ASP A 165 -1.12 11.48 5.76
N SER A 166 -2.36 11.93 5.55
CA SER A 166 -3.00 12.94 6.39
C SER A 166 -3.38 12.41 7.79
N GLU A 167 -3.42 13.32 8.77
CA GLU A 167 -3.84 13.00 10.14
C GLU A 167 -5.30 12.52 10.20
N GLU A 168 -6.16 13.04 9.31
CA GLU A 168 -7.57 12.63 9.18
C GLU A 168 -7.69 11.15 8.85
N TYR A 169 -6.85 10.66 7.95
CA TYR A 169 -6.81 9.25 7.58
C TYR A 169 -6.38 8.34 8.73
N ASN A 170 -5.36 8.77 9.46
CA ASN A 170 -4.80 8.00 10.58
C ASN A 170 -5.77 7.82 11.74
N GLN A 171 -6.80 8.68 11.83
CA GLN A 171 -7.85 8.65 12.85
C GLN A 171 -9.04 7.76 12.48
N LEU A 172 -9.14 7.23 11.25
CA LEU A 172 -10.21 6.29 10.92
C LEU A 172 -10.07 5.01 11.77
N PRO A 173 -11.17 4.53 12.38
CA PRO A 173 -11.15 3.37 13.27
C PRO A 173 -10.73 2.11 12.52
N ARG A 174 -9.84 1.32 13.13
CA ARG A 174 -9.23 0.08 12.59
C ARG A 174 -10.06 -1.19 12.91
N GLY A 175 -11.36 -1.14 12.66
CA GLY A 175 -12.37 -1.97 13.31
C GLY A 175 -12.79 -3.28 12.63
N TYR A 176 -12.33 -3.59 11.41
CA TYR A 176 -12.82 -4.82 10.73
C TYR A 176 -12.46 -6.12 11.44
N GLY A 177 -11.31 -6.19 12.12
CA GLY A 177 -10.89 -7.40 12.85
C GLY A 177 -11.86 -7.78 13.97
N VAL A 178 -12.39 -6.80 14.70
CA VAL A 178 -13.37 -7.02 15.76
C VAL A 178 -14.73 -7.39 15.16
N GLY A 179 -15.15 -6.73 14.09
CA GLY A 179 -16.39 -7.05 13.38
C GLY A 179 -16.40 -8.48 12.80
N LEU A 180 -15.30 -8.92 12.21
CA LEU A 180 -15.15 -10.27 11.68
C LEU A 180 -15.12 -11.32 12.82
N PHE A 181 -14.43 -11.03 13.91
CA PHE A 181 -14.40 -11.92 15.08
C PHE A 181 -15.78 -12.07 15.73
N LEU A 182 -16.52 -10.97 15.91
CA LEU A 182 -17.89 -11.00 16.47
C LEU A 182 -18.86 -11.73 15.53
N SER A 183 -18.85 -11.40 14.24
CA SER A 183 -19.73 -12.07 13.27
C SER A 183 -19.42 -13.57 13.16
N GLY A 184 -18.14 -13.95 13.18
CA GLY A 184 -17.68 -15.34 13.20
C GLY A 184 -18.12 -16.09 14.45
N THR A 185 -17.97 -15.49 15.64
CA THR A 185 -18.40 -16.13 16.91
C THR A 185 -19.91 -16.26 17.02
N ILE A 186 -20.68 -15.26 16.57
CA ILE A 186 -22.14 -15.33 16.50
C ILE A 186 -22.58 -16.44 15.53
N GLY A 187 -21.99 -16.48 14.32
CA GLY A 187 -22.28 -17.51 13.32
C GLY A 187 -21.98 -18.92 13.83
N ALA A 188 -20.83 -19.11 14.47
CA ALA A 188 -20.46 -20.38 15.10
C ALA A 188 -21.46 -20.77 16.19
N GLY A 189 -21.85 -19.83 17.06
CA GLY A 189 -22.83 -20.05 18.12
C GLY A 189 -24.18 -20.54 17.57
N ILE A 190 -24.70 -19.90 16.51
CA ILE A 190 -25.94 -20.32 15.84
C ILE A 190 -25.80 -21.74 15.28
N MET A 191 -24.66 -22.04 14.64
CA MET A 191 -24.41 -23.35 14.04
C MET A 191 -24.35 -24.47 15.10
N PHE A 192 -23.67 -24.23 16.23
CA PHE A 192 -23.65 -25.16 17.37
C PHE A 192 -25.04 -25.36 17.99
N LEU A 193 -25.84 -24.30 18.09
CA LEU A 193 -27.20 -24.36 18.63
C LEU A 193 -28.09 -25.21 17.72
N LEU A 194 -28.02 -25.00 16.39
CA LEU A 194 -28.71 -25.81 15.40
C LEU A 194 -28.29 -27.28 15.47
N PHE A 195 -26.98 -27.56 15.52
CA PHE A 195 -26.51 -28.94 15.70
C PHE A 195 -27.03 -29.56 17.00
N GLY A 196 -27.02 -28.82 18.10
CA GLY A 196 -27.56 -29.28 19.38
C GLY A 196 -29.06 -29.60 19.31
N VAL A 197 -29.85 -28.77 18.64
CA VAL A 197 -31.30 -28.99 18.45
C VAL A 197 -31.56 -30.19 17.55
N ILE A 198 -30.85 -30.30 16.41
CA ILE A 198 -31.00 -31.42 15.47
C ILE A 198 -30.57 -32.75 16.11
N TRP A 199 -29.49 -32.76 16.90
CA TRP A 199 -29.03 -33.95 17.60
C TRP A 199 -29.76 -34.26 18.91
N ARG A 200 -30.69 -33.40 19.36
CA ARG A 200 -31.46 -33.65 20.59
C ARG A 200 -32.30 -34.92 20.55
N GLY A 201 -32.65 -35.40 19.35
CA GLY A 201 -33.36 -36.67 19.14
C GLY A 201 -32.45 -37.90 18.99
N ARG A 202 -31.13 -37.76 19.07
CA ARG A 202 -30.19 -38.87 18.91
C ARG A 202 -30.14 -39.72 20.18
N LYS A 203 -30.19 -41.05 20.03
CA LYS A 203 -30.09 -41.98 21.16
C LYS A 203 -28.67 -41.92 21.75
N ILE A 204 -28.57 -41.63 23.05
CA ILE A 204 -27.31 -41.47 23.80
C ILE A 204 -26.80 -42.82 24.35
N GLY A 205 -27.64 -43.86 24.37
CA GLY A 205 -27.27 -45.19 24.85
C GLY A 205 -26.47 -46.00 23.83
N SER A 206 -25.64 -46.92 24.32
CA SER A 206 -25.02 -47.93 23.45
C SER A 206 -26.09 -48.82 22.81
N VAL A 207 -25.80 -49.39 21.64
CA VAL A 207 -26.72 -50.32 20.95
C VAL A 207 -27.13 -51.50 21.85
N ASN A 208 -26.22 -51.91 22.75
CA ASN A 208 -26.39 -53.03 23.66
C ASN A 208 -26.76 -52.59 25.09
N GLN A 209 -27.18 -51.35 25.33
CA GLN A 209 -27.48 -50.85 26.68
C GLN A 209 -28.45 -51.76 27.43
N LYS A 210 -29.50 -52.24 26.74
CA LYS A 210 -30.48 -53.18 27.30
C LYS A 210 -29.89 -54.55 27.66
N ILE A 211 -28.82 -54.98 26.99
CA ILE A 211 -28.12 -56.23 27.33
C ILE A 211 -27.28 -56.00 28.58
N TYR A 212 -26.53 -54.90 28.63
CA TYR A 212 -25.73 -54.53 29.78
C TYR A 212 -26.57 -54.35 31.05
N ASP A 213 -27.69 -53.63 30.98
CA ASP A 213 -28.59 -53.39 32.12
C ASP A 213 -29.16 -54.71 32.68
N ARG A 214 -29.42 -55.70 31.80
CA ARG A 214 -29.87 -57.04 32.22
C ARG A 214 -28.77 -57.82 32.91
N GLN A 215 -27.54 -57.75 32.41
CA GLN A 215 -26.38 -58.43 33.01
C GLN A 215 -26.08 -57.90 34.40
N VAL A 216 -26.05 -56.57 34.56
CA VAL A 216 -25.82 -55.92 35.87
C VAL A 216 -26.91 -56.29 36.87
N LYS A 217 -28.18 -56.24 36.45
CA LYS A 217 -29.31 -56.61 37.31
C LYS A 217 -29.26 -58.08 37.75
N SER A 218 -28.89 -59.00 36.85
CA SER A 218 -28.78 -60.43 37.19
C SER A 218 -27.64 -60.73 38.17
N GLN A 219 -26.55 -59.95 38.15
CA GLN A 219 -25.48 -60.08 39.14
C GLN A 219 -25.90 -59.53 40.51
N THR A 220 -26.66 -58.44 40.56
CA THR A 220 -27.11 -57.83 41.83
C THR A 220 -28.23 -58.62 42.51
N ASP A 221 -29.11 -59.28 41.75
CA ASP A 221 -30.17 -60.15 42.29
C ASP A 221 -29.65 -61.56 42.63
N GLY A 222 -28.47 -61.96 42.16
CA GLY A 222 -27.84 -63.26 42.47
C GLY A 222 -27.00 -63.30 43.74
N ASP A 223 -26.67 -62.13 44.32
CA ASP A 223 -25.86 -61.96 45.54
C ASP A 223 -26.70 -61.70 46.82
N ARG A 224 -28.04 -61.91 46.78
CA ARG A 224 -28.94 -61.91 47.95
C ARG A 224 -29.51 -63.29 48.19
#